data_AF-M1AUL4-F1
#
_entry.id   AF-M1AUL4-F1
#
_cell.length_a   1.000
_cell.length_b   1.000
_cell.length_c   1.000
_cell.angle_alpha   90.00
_cell.angle_beta   90.00
_cell.angle_gamma   90.00
#
_symmetry.space_group_name_H-M   'P 1'
#
loop_
_entity.id
_entity.type
_entity.pdbx_description
1 polymer ?
#
loop_
_entity_poly.entity_id
_entity_poly.type
_entity_poly.pdbx_seq_one_letter_code
_entity_poly.pdbx_strand_id
1 'polypeptide(L)'
;MVSAIATLMVDTYATSYYNKKKMISGVVVRSGDEEAVTHTQSHQHAHSSVPMMMGDSIFELLRYRVISQVLEVGIIVHSVIIGIALGASGNLKTIRTLFVALTFHQFFEGVGLGGSIAQAKFKSRAVTIMALFFSLTTPIGIAIGLAITKGYNENDRKALIMEGIFNSASADILIYMSLVDLLAADFMHPRMQGNGELQLGANISLLLGAGLMSVIALWA
;
A
#
# COMPACT_ATOMS: atom_id res chain seq x y z
N MET A 1 -4.46 14.68 -6.90
CA MET A 1 -3.21 14.74 -6.11
C MET A 1 -3.39 15.03 -4.61
N VAL A 2 -4.54 15.54 -4.14
CA VAL A 2 -4.70 15.94 -2.73
C VAL A 2 -4.61 14.74 -1.78
N SER A 3 -5.21 13.60 -2.14
CA SER A 3 -5.14 12.38 -1.31
C SER A 3 -3.72 11.85 -1.17
N ALA A 4 -2.93 11.86 -2.25
CA ALA A 4 -1.52 11.48 -2.21
C ALA A 4 -0.69 12.39 -1.30
N ILE A 5 -0.92 13.71 -1.34
CA ILE A 5 -0.26 14.67 -0.44
C ILE A 5 -0.65 14.40 1.01
N ALA A 6 -1.93 14.12 1.28
CA ALA A 6 -2.39 13.79 2.62
C ALA A 6 -1.73 12.48 3.14
N THR A 7 -1.62 11.46 2.29
CA THR A 7 -0.90 10.22 2.61
C THR A 7 0.57 10.50 2.96
N LEU A 8 1.28 11.26 2.13
CA LEU A 8 2.67 11.66 2.39
C LEU A 8 2.80 12.42 3.72
N MET A 9 1.87 13.33 4.02
CA MET A 9 1.87 14.06 5.30
C MET A 9 1.69 13.10 6.47
N VAL A 10 0.75 12.14 6.38
CA VAL A 10 0.55 11.11 7.41
C VAL A 10 1.80 10.26 7.59
N ASP A 11 2.42 9.79 6.51
CA ASP A 11 3.66 9.01 6.55
C ASP A 11 4.80 9.79 7.20
N THR A 12 4.93 11.07 6.85
CA THR A 12 5.95 11.97 7.41
C THR A 12 5.75 12.18 8.91
N TYR A 13 4.51 12.46 9.34
CA TYR A 13 4.18 12.64 10.76
C TYR A 13 4.34 11.36 11.56
N ALA A 14 3.88 10.21 11.04
CA ALA A 14 4.04 8.91 11.68
C ALA A 14 5.53 8.59 11.85
N THR A 15 6.32 8.72 10.80
CA THR A 15 7.77 8.49 10.83
C THR A 15 8.47 9.41 11.84
N SER A 16 8.13 10.70 11.86
CA SER A 16 8.68 11.67 12.81
C SER A 16 8.33 11.33 14.27
N TYR A 17 7.09 10.92 14.54
CA TYR A 17 6.64 10.52 15.87
C TYR A 17 7.37 9.28 16.38
N TYR A 18 7.50 8.24 15.55
CA TYR A 18 8.23 7.02 15.91
C TYR A 18 9.73 7.30 16.14
N ASN A 19 10.34 8.15 15.32
CA ASN A 19 11.74 8.57 15.50
C ASN A 19 11.96 9.34 16.81
N LYS A 20 11.08 10.28 17.15
CA LYS A 20 11.17 11.01 18.43
C LYS A 20 11.00 10.10 19.64
N LYS A 21 10.03 9.18 19.61
CA LYS A 21 9.81 8.23 20.71
C LYS A 21 11.02 7.30 20.91
N LYS A 22 11.69 6.88 19.83
CA LYS A 22 12.93 6.09 19.91
C LYS A 22 14.12 6.89 20.43
N MET A 23 14.29 8.15 20.02
CA MET A 23 15.31 9.04 20.58
C MET A 23 15.15 9.19 22.09
N ILE A 24 13.92 9.44 22.55
CA ILE A 24 13.62 9.55 23.98
C ILE A 24 13.84 8.22 24.70
N SER A 25 13.36 7.09 24.15
CA SER A 25 13.53 5.78 24.78
C SER A 25 14.99 5.31 24.80
N GLY A 26 15.79 5.66 23.78
CA GLY A 26 17.22 5.38 23.74
C GLY A 26 18.04 6.25 24.69
N VAL A 27 17.61 7.52 24.89
CA VAL A 27 18.17 8.41 25.92
C VAL A 27 17.83 7.91 27.33
N VAL A 28 16.59 7.47 27.57
CA VAL A 28 16.15 6.93 28.87
C VAL A 28 16.85 5.61 29.20
N VAL A 29 17.03 4.71 28.22
CA VAL A 29 17.80 3.46 28.43
C VAL A 29 19.28 3.76 28.72
N ARG A 30 19.90 4.73 28.03
CA ARG A 30 21.28 5.14 28.34
C ARG A 30 21.42 5.81 29.72
N SER A 31 20.39 6.52 30.17
CA SER A 31 20.42 7.21 31.47
C SER A 31 20.13 6.29 32.66
N GLY A 32 19.60 5.08 32.43
CA GLY A 32 19.30 4.10 33.49
C GLY A 32 20.48 3.20 33.88
N ASP A 33 21.55 3.18 33.07
CA ASP A 33 22.74 2.35 33.29
C ASP A 33 23.93 3.12 33.90
N GLU A 34 23.77 4.43 34.22
CA GLU A 34 24.84 5.32 34.73
C GLU A 34 24.62 5.79 36.18
N GLU A 35 24.07 4.97 37.07
CA GLU A 35 24.17 5.21 38.52
C GLU A 35 24.89 4.07 39.25
N ALA A 36 26.19 3.89 38.97
CA ALA A 36 27.12 3.33 39.95
C ALA A 36 28.60 3.63 39.60
N VAL A 37 29.32 4.26 40.55
CA VAL A 37 30.79 4.18 40.79
C VAL A 37 31.73 5.18 40.08
N THR A 38 32.14 6.18 40.87
CA THR A 38 33.45 6.87 41.02
C THR A 38 34.53 6.87 39.92
N HIS A 39 35.03 8.08 39.65
CA HIS A 39 36.32 8.50 39.08
C HIS A 39 37.43 7.44 38.89
N THR A 40 37.92 7.30 37.66
CA THR A 40 39.38 7.29 37.31
C THR A 40 39.56 7.43 35.79
N GLN A 41 40.57 8.19 35.37
CA GLN A 41 40.99 8.37 33.98
C GLN A 41 41.51 7.07 33.37
N SER A 42 41.04 6.70 32.18
CA SER A 42 41.89 6.03 31.17
C SER A 42 41.24 6.13 29.78
N HIS A 43 42.09 6.41 28.78
CA HIS A 43 41.76 6.34 27.37
C HIS A 43 41.56 4.88 26.95
N GLN A 44 40.42 4.54 26.35
CA GLN A 44 40.34 3.38 25.46
C GLN A 44 39.17 3.49 24.47
N HIS A 45 39.52 3.45 23.19
CA HIS A 45 38.60 3.33 22.06
C HIS A 45 37.94 1.95 22.06
N ALA A 46 36.61 1.89 22.19
CA ALA A 46 35.83 0.69 21.95
C ALA A 46 34.66 1.02 21.01
N HIS A 47 34.77 0.55 19.77
CA HIS A 47 33.70 0.57 18.78
C HIS A 47 32.62 -0.45 19.18
N SER A 48 31.55 0.04 19.82
CA SER A 48 30.31 -0.69 20.01
C SER A 48 29.33 -0.28 18.91
N SER A 49 29.42 -0.93 17.74
CA SER A 49 28.56 -0.67 16.57
C SER A 49 27.36 -1.63 16.47
N VAL A 50 26.98 -2.29 17.55
CA VAL A 50 25.93 -3.34 17.56
C VAL A 50 24.49 -2.85 17.85
N PRO A 51 24.19 -1.67 18.46
CA PRO A 51 22.78 -1.27 18.67
C PRO A 51 22.08 -0.76 17.40
N MET A 52 22.83 -0.32 16.38
CA MET A 52 22.26 0.38 15.21
C MET A 52 21.60 -0.58 14.21
N MET A 53 22.20 -1.75 13.99
CA MET A 53 21.75 -2.75 13.00
C MET A 53 20.38 -3.38 13.33
N MET A 54 20.10 -3.61 14.63
CA MET A 54 18.81 -4.14 15.09
C MET A 54 17.70 -3.08 14.98
N GLY A 55 18.07 -1.81 15.13
CA GLY A 55 17.19 -0.68 14.89
C GLY A 55 16.71 -0.65 13.45
N ASP A 56 17.61 -0.65 12.46
CA ASP A 56 17.23 -0.50 11.05
C ASP A 56 16.33 -1.65 10.55
N SER A 57 16.59 -2.87 11.02
CA SER A 57 15.78 -4.05 10.68
C SER A 57 14.32 -3.93 11.14
N ILE A 58 14.09 -3.39 12.34
CA ILE A 58 12.73 -3.18 12.87
C ILE A 58 12.02 -2.05 12.10
N PHE A 59 12.75 -1.00 11.72
CA PHE A 59 12.19 0.13 10.97
C PHE A 59 11.76 -0.26 9.57
N GLU A 60 12.58 -1.05 8.87
CA GLU A 60 12.21 -1.63 7.57
C GLU A 60 10.94 -2.48 7.69
N LEU A 61 10.84 -3.34 8.70
CA LEU A 61 9.62 -4.15 8.93
C LEU A 61 8.39 -3.30 9.25
N LEU A 62 8.55 -2.23 10.04
CA LEU A 62 7.45 -1.30 10.31
C LEU A 62 7.04 -0.54 9.06
N ARG A 63 7.99 -0.14 8.20
CA ARG A 63 7.71 0.50 6.92
C ARG A 63 6.90 -0.43 6.01
N TYR A 64 7.33 -1.67 5.79
CA TYR A 64 6.57 -2.65 5.00
C TYR A 64 5.18 -2.90 5.57
N ARG A 65 5.05 -2.90 6.90
CA ARG A 65 3.76 -3.03 7.58
C ARG A 65 2.82 -1.87 7.28
N VAL A 66 3.31 -0.63 7.39
CA VAL A 66 2.52 0.58 7.07
C VAL A 66 2.13 0.56 5.60
N ILE A 67 3.08 0.36 4.69
CA ILE A 67 2.84 0.28 3.24
C ILE A 67 1.75 -0.75 2.95
N SER A 68 1.88 -1.97 3.48
CA SER A 68 0.90 -3.04 3.23
C SER A 68 -0.49 -2.71 3.78
N GLN A 69 -0.61 -2.00 4.90
CA GLN A 69 -1.90 -1.58 5.46
C GLN A 69 -2.53 -0.45 4.66
N VAL A 70 -1.75 0.56 4.27
CA VAL A 70 -2.29 1.68 3.50
C VAL A 70 -2.68 1.22 2.09
N LEU A 71 -1.89 0.32 1.49
CA LEU A 71 -2.22 -0.30 0.21
C LEU A 71 -3.51 -1.12 0.31
N GLU A 72 -3.69 -1.91 1.36
CA GLU A 72 -4.94 -2.64 1.59
C GLU A 72 -6.15 -1.70 1.72
N VAL A 73 -6.03 -0.61 2.50
CA VAL A 73 -7.12 0.38 2.63
C VAL A 73 -7.43 1.05 1.29
N GLY A 74 -6.41 1.41 0.52
CA GLY A 74 -6.56 1.99 -0.82
C GLY A 74 -7.32 1.04 -1.76
N ILE A 75 -6.95 -0.24 -1.78
CA ILE A 75 -7.63 -1.27 -2.56
C ILE A 75 -9.07 -1.46 -2.07
N ILE A 76 -9.32 -1.53 -0.76
CA ILE A 76 -10.68 -1.69 -0.22
C ILE A 76 -11.59 -0.58 -0.75
N VAL A 77 -11.16 0.69 -0.62
CA VAL A 77 -11.95 1.83 -1.09
C VAL A 77 -12.20 1.73 -2.60
N HIS A 78 -11.15 1.45 -3.38
CA HIS A 78 -11.23 1.33 -4.83
C HIS A 78 -12.20 0.23 -5.27
N SER A 79 -12.04 -0.97 -4.71
CA SER A 79 -12.80 -2.17 -5.02
C SER A 79 -14.29 -2.04 -4.64
N VAL A 80 -14.64 -1.32 -3.57
CA VAL A 80 -16.05 -1.04 -3.25
C VAL A 80 -16.69 -0.18 -4.34
N ILE A 81 -16.03 0.92 -4.73
CA ILE A 81 -16.57 1.87 -5.70
C ILE A 81 -16.82 1.16 -7.04
N ILE A 82 -15.82 0.43 -7.54
CA ILE A 82 -15.95 -0.30 -8.80
C ILE A 82 -16.98 -1.42 -8.70
N GLY A 83 -17.05 -2.13 -7.56
CA GLY A 83 -18.06 -3.15 -7.33
C GLY A 83 -19.48 -2.59 -7.41
N ILE A 84 -19.72 -1.43 -6.78
CA ILE A 84 -21.01 -0.73 -6.84
C ILE A 84 -21.34 -0.33 -8.28
N ALA A 85 -20.39 0.26 -9.00
CA ALA A 85 -20.57 0.67 -10.39
C ALA A 85 -20.94 -0.53 -11.29
N LEU A 86 -20.23 -1.66 -11.14
CA LEU A 86 -20.55 -2.89 -11.86
C LEU A 86 -21.95 -3.42 -11.50
N GLY A 87 -22.30 -3.44 -10.21
CA GLY A 87 -23.58 -3.95 -9.73
C GLY A 87 -24.78 -3.07 -10.10
N ALA A 88 -24.56 -1.76 -10.26
CA ALA A 88 -25.59 -0.81 -10.67
C ALA A 88 -25.81 -0.78 -12.20
N SER A 89 -24.87 -1.34 -12.99
CA SER A 89 -24.93 -1.28 -14.45
C SER A 89 -26.16 -2.00 -15.03
N GLY A 90 -26.90 -1.32 -15.89
CA GLY A 90 -28.12 -1.86 -16.51
C GLY A 90 -27.92 -2.70 -17.78
N ASN A 91 -26.71 -2.74 -18.37
CA ASN A 91 -26.47 -3.38 -19.66
C ASN A 91 -25.68 -4.69 -19.53
N LEU A 92 -26.31 -5.83 -19.83
CA LEU A 92 -25.69 -7.16 -19.72
C LEU A 92 -24.40 -7.31 -20.54
N LYS A 93 -24.29 -6.65 -21.70
CA LYS A 93 -23.07 -6.67 -22.52
C LYS A 93 -21.92 -5.95 -21.80
N THR A 94 -22.21 -4.77 -21.23
CA THR A 94 -21.26 -4.00 -20.43
C THR A 94 -20.84 -4.75 -19.17
N ILE A 95 -21.79 -5.32 -18.42
CA ILE A 95 -21.51 -6.13 -17.23
C ILE A 95 -20.56 -7.28 -17.57
N ARG A 96 -20.83 -8.04 -18.64
CA ARG A 96 -19.99 -9.19 -19.01
C ARG A 96 -18.56 -8.76 -19.35
N THR A 97 -18.42 -7.66 -20.08
CA THR A 97 -17.10 -7.14 -20.45
C THR A 97 -16.34 -6.60 -19.23
N LEU A 98 -16.98 -5.76 -18.41
CA LEU A 98 -16.41 -5.24 -17.18
C LEU A 98 -16.03 -6.35 -16.20
N PHE A 99 -16.85 -7.39 -16.07
CA PHE A 99 -16.56 -8.53 -15.20
C PHE A 99 -15.27 -9.26 -15.61
N VAL A 100 -15.07 -9.50 -16.91
CA VAL A 100 -13.83 -10.11 -17.42
C VAL A 100 -12.64 -9.19 -17.18
N ALA A 101 -12.77 -7.91 -17.51
CA ALA A 101 -11.73 -6.91 -17.29
C ALA A 101 -11.32 -6.82 -15.81
N LEU A 102 -12.30 -6.77 -14.90
CA LEU A 102 -12.08 -6.69 -13.46
C LEU A 102 -11.50 -7.96 -12.87
N THR A 103 -11.81 -9.13 -13.42
CA THR A 103 -11.17 -10.38 -12.98
C THR A 103 -9.66 -10.34 -13.21
N PHE A 104 -9.23 -9.88 -14.39
CA PHE A 104 -7.81 -9.72 -14.68
C PHE A 104 -7.19 -8.60 -13.85
N HIS A 105 -7.87 -7.46 -13.71
CA HIS A 105 -7.40 -6.34 -12.91
C HIS A 105 -7.15 -6.75 -11.45
N GLN A 106 -8.18 -7.33 -10.82
CA GLN A 106 -8.13 -7.80 -9.43
C GLN A 106 -7.08 -8.89 -9.23
N PHE A 107 -6.83 -9.75 -10.23
CA PHE A 107 -5.76 -10.75 -10.14
C PHE A 107 -4.40 -10.09 -9.93
N PHE A 108 -4.05 -9.08 -10.74
CA PHE A 108 -2.77 -8.39 -10.62
C PHE A 108 -2.68 -7.50 -9.38
N GLU A 109 -3.77 -6.83 -8.99
CA GLU A 109 -3.84 -6.12 -7.71
C GLU A 109 -3.59 -7.06 -6.52
N GLY A 110 -4.15 -8.28 -6.58
CA GLY A 110 -3.96 -9.30 -5.56
C GLY A 110 -2.53 -9.83 -5.49
N VAL A 111 -1.85 -9.98 -6.62
CA VAL A 111 -0.42 -10.33 -6.65
C VAL A 111 0.43 -9.22 -6.01
N GLY A 112 0.14 -7.95 -6.30
CA GLY A 112 0.85 -6.80 -5.71
C GLY A 112 0.64 -6.68 -4.19
N LEU A 113 -0.62 -6.80 -3.73
CA LEU A 113 -0.94 -6.83 -2.30
C LEU A 113 -0.29 -8.04 -1.60
N GLY A 114 -0.34 -9.22 -2.22
CA GLY A 114 0.29 -10.43 -1.70
C GLY A 114 1.80 -10.29 -1.52
N GLY A 115 2.48 -9.65 -2.48
CA GLY A 115 3.90 -9.30 -2.37
C GLY A 115 4.18 -8.36 -1.19
N SER A 116 3.36 -7.33 -1.01
CA SER A 116 3.48 -6.37 0.09
C SER A 116 3.28 -7.04 1.47
N ILE A 117 2.26 -7.89 1.59
CA ILE A 117 1.97 -8.66 2.81
C ILE A 117 3.12 -9.62 3.14
N ALA A 118 3.71 -10.26 2.13
CA ALA A 118 4.84 -11.18 2.31
C ALA A 118 6.07 -10.46 2.89
N GLN A 119 6.35 -9.23 2.45
CA GLN A 119 7.45 -8.40 2.97
C GLN A 119 7.19 -7.93 4.41
N ALA A 120 5.93 -7.64 4.76
CA ALA A 120 5.54 -7.14 6.08
C ALA A 120 5.59 -8.20 7.22
N LYS A 121 5.76 -9.50 6.88
CA LYS A 121 5.87 -10.63 7.82
C LYS A 121 4.80 -10.61 8.91
N PHE A 122 3.56 -10.39 8.52
CA PHE A 122 2.42 -10.43 9.43
C PHE A 122 2.22 -11.82 10.03
N LYS A 123 1.56 -11.88 11.20
CA LYS A 123 1.06 -13.15 11.74
C LYS A 123 0.04 -13.75 10.78
N SER A 124 -0.01 -15.08 10.66
CA SER A 124 -0.94 -15.79 9.76
C SER A 124 -2.39 -15.31 9.91
N ARG A 125 -2.88 -15.10 11.15
CA ARG A 125 -4.21 -14.54 11.40
C ARG A 125 -4.46 -13.20 10.70
N ALA A 126 -3.49 -12.29 10.74
CA ALA A 126 -3.62 -10.99 10.08
C ALA A 126 -3.60 -11.14 8.56
N VAL A 127 -2.71 -11.98 8.01
CA VAL A 127 -2.68 -12.32 6.58
C VAL A 127 -4.02 -12.85 6.11
N THR A 128 -4.63 -13.78 6.85
CA THR A 128 -5.96 -14.33 6.53
C THR A 128 -7.04 -13.26 6.56
N ILE A 129 -7.04 -12.38 7.57
CA ILE A 129 -8.00 -11.28 7.65
C ILE A 129 -7.85 -10.34 6.44
N MET A 130 -6.61 -10.02 6.06
CA MET A 130 -6.36 -9.12 4.93
C MET A 130 -6.80 -9.74 3.60
N ALA A 131 -6.49 -11.03 3.41
CA ALA A 131 -6.96 -11.78 2.23
C ALA A 131 -8.49 -11.86 2.16
N LEU A 132 -9.17 -11.99 3.30
CA LEU A 132 -10.63 -11.98 3.36
C LEU A 132 -11.21 -10.62 2.99
N PHE A 133 -10.65 -9.52 3.50
CA PHE A 133 -11.08 -8.18 3.10
C PHE A 133 -10.89 -7.97 1.60
N PHE A 134 -9.72 -8.28 1.06
CA PHE A 134 -9.46 -8.20 -0.38
C PHE A 134 -10.48 -9.00 -1.20
N SER A 135 -10.76 -10.25 -0.81
CA SER A 135 -11.65 -11.14 -1.57
C SER A 135 -13.14 -10.78 -1.47
N LEU A 136 -13.58 -10.24 -0.32
CA LEU A 136 -15.01 -9.98 -0.08
C LEU A 136 -15.45 -8.58 -0.48
N THR A 137 -14.52 -7.63 -0.57
CA THR A 137 -14.86 -6.23 -0.82
C THR A 137 -15.56 -6.02 -2.15
N THR A 138 -15.03 -6.56 -3.25
CA THR A 138 -15.64 -6.42 -4.59
C THR A 138 -17.03 -7.09 -4.67
N PRO A 139 -17.23 -8.36 -4.23
CA PRO A 139 -18.56 -8.96 -4.17
C PRO A 139 -19.57 -8.18 -3.30
N ILE A 140 -19.14 -7.63 -2.16
CA ILE A 140 -19.99 -6.79 -1.32
C ILE A 140 -20.37 -5.50 -2.07
N GLY A 141 -19.42 -4.86 -2.74
CA GLY A 141 -19.69 -3.70 -3.60
C GLY A 141 -20.73 -4.00 -4.67
N ILE A 142 -20.60 -5.14 -5.37
CA ILE A 142 -21.58 -5.59 -6.38
C ILE A 142 -22.96 -5.80 -5.76
N ALA A 143 -23.03 -6.47 -4.61
CA ALA A 143 -24.29 -6.70 -3.92
C ALA A 143 -24.97 -5.37 -3.50
N ILE A 144 -24.19 -4.39 -3.04
CA ILE A 144 -24.68 -3.04 -2.74
C ILE A 144 -25.20 -2.36 -4.02
N GLY A 145 -24.42 -2.40 -5.11
CA GLY A 145 -24.83 -1.87 -6.42
C GLY A 145 -26.17 -2.43 -6.89
N LEU A 146 -26.33 -3.75 -6.82
CA LEU A 146 -27.58 -4.45 -7.15
C LEU A 146 -28.75 -4.05 -6.24
N ALA A 147 -28.48 -3.83 -4.94
CA ALA A 147 -29.51 -3.43 -3.98
C ALA A 147 -30.04 -2.01 -4.24
N ILE A 148 -29.16 -1.08 -4.62
CA ILE A 148 -29.52 0.33 -4.83
C ILE A 148 -30.10 0.61 -6.21
N THR A 149 -29.94 -0.30 -7.19
CA THR A 149 -30.41 -0.12 -8.59
C THR A 149 -31.89 0.25 -8.74
N LYS A 150 -32.75 -0.07 -7.76
CA LYS A 150 -34.19 0.27 -7.82
C LYS A 150 -34.51 1.74 -7.51
N GLY A 151 -33.61 2.45 -6.82
CA GLY A 151 -33.78 3.85 -6.43
C GLY A 151 -32.64 4.78 -6.84
N TYR A 152 -31.56 4.21 -7.38
CA TYR A 152 -30.37 4.92 -7.84
C TYR A 152 -30.43 5.07 -9.36
N ASN A 153 -30.38 6.31 -9.83
CA ASN A 153 -30.16 6.60 -11.24
C ASN A 153 -28.67 6.88 -11.43
N GLU A 154 -27.94 5.93 -12.02
CA GLU A 154 -26.51 6.06 -12.35
C GLU A 154 -26.21 7.26 -13.26
N ASN A 155 -27.21 7.75 -13.99
CA ASN A 155 -27.08 8.93 -14.86
C ASN A 155 -27.40 10.25 -14.14
N ASP A 156 -27.72 10.23 -12.84
CA ASP A 156 -27.92 11.46 -12.09
C ASP A 156 -26.59 12.23 -11.93
N ARG A 157 -26.65 13.56 -12.07
CA ARG A 157 -25.46 14.41 -12.00
C ARG A 157 -24.76 14.30 -10.64
N LYS A 158 -25.52 14.13 -9.55
CA LYS A 158 -24.92 13.98 -8.21
C LYS A 158 -24.22 12.63 -8.05
N ALA A 159 -24.79 11.56 -8.60
CA ALA A 159 -24.20 10.23 -8.63
C ALA A 159 -22.83 10.24 -9.32
N LEU A 160 -22.79 10.76 -10.56
CA LEU A 160 -21.56 10.86 -11.36
C LEU A 160 -20.49 11.75 -10.71
N ILE A 161 -20.88 12.86 -10.07
CA ILE A 161 -19.92 13.73 -9.36
C ILE A 161 -19.32 12.99 -8.17
N MET A 162 -20.13 12.30 -7.37
CA MET A 162 -19.63 11.57 -6.20
C MET A 162 -18.71 10.42 -6.64
N GLU A 163 -19.13 9.63 -7.63
CA GLU A 163 -18.31 8.57 -8.22
C GLU A 163 -16.97 9.11 -8.72
N GLY A 164 -16.97 10.21 -9.48
CA GLY A 164 -15.76 10.86 -9.97
C GLY A 164 -14.81 11.33 -8.86
N ILE A 165 -15.34 11.92 -7.78
CA ILE A 165 -14.55 12.35 -6.62
C ILE A 165 -13.90 11.15 -5.93
N PHE A 166 -14.69 10.11 -5.64
CA PHE A 166 -14.19 8.92 -4.96
C PHE A 166 -13.19 8.15 -5.83
N ASN A 167 -13.45 8.02 -7.13
CA ASN A 167 -12.54 7.35 -8.05
C ASN A 167 -11.23 8.14 -8.23
N SER A 168 -11.29 9.47 -8.36
CA SER A 168 -10.08 10.30 -8.42
C SER A 168 -9.26 10.25 -7.12
N ALA A 169 -9.92 10.27 -5.97
CA ALA A 169 -9.25 10.18 -4.67
C ALA A 169 -8.59 8.81 -4.45
N SER A 170 -9.27 7.74 -4.89
CA SER A 170 -8.76 6.38 -4.83
C SER A 170 -7.58 6.18 -5.79
N ALA A 171 -7.69 6.63 -7.03
CA ALA A 171 -6.62 6.56 -8.03
C ALA A 171 -5.36 7.31 -7.58
N ASP A 172 -5.51 8.50 -6.97
CA ASP A 172 -4.38 9.25 -6.39
C ASP A 172 -3.59 8.42 -5.37
N ILE A 173 -4.30 7.75 -4.44
CA ILE A 173 -3.68 6.95 -3.39
C ILE A 173 -2.96 5.76 -3.99
N LEU A 174 -3.59 5.04 -4.92
CA LEU A 174 -3.00 3.88 -5.58
C LEU A 174 -1.78 4.26 -6.45
N ILE A 175 -1.79 5.43 -7.10
CA ILE A 175 -0.63 5.94 -7.85
C ILE A 175 0.53 6.26 -6.91
N TYR A 176 0.27 6.94 -5.79
CA TYR A 176 1.31 7.21 -4.80
C TYR A 176 1.89 5.91 -4.23
N MET A 177 1.03 4.98 -3.81
CA MET A 177 1.44 3.68 -3.26
C MET A 177 2.26 2.88 -4.27
N SER A 178 1.82 2.83 -5.53
CA SER A 178 2.54 2.08 -6.57
C SER A 178 3.89 2.72 -6.89
N LEU A 179 3.98 4.03 -7.08
CA LEU A 179 5.24 4.69 -7.48
C LEU A 179 6.21 4.88 -6.32
N VAL A 180 5.73 5.36 -5.18
CA VAL A 180 6.57 5.78 -4.06
C VAL A 180 6.80 4.62 -3.10
N ASP A 181 5.74 3.93 -2.67
CA ASP A 181 5.86 2.94 -1.60
C ASP A 181 6.29 1.56 -2.10
N LEU A 182 5.93 1.19 -3.33
CA LEU A 182 6.35 -0.08 -3.94
C LEU A 182 7.53 0.11 -4.88
N LEU A 183 7.32 0.84 -5.99
CA LEU A 183 8.28 0.85 -7.08
C LEU A 183 9.58 1.52 -6.68
N ALA A 184 9.55 2.67 -6.01
CA ALA A 184 10.77 3.32 -5.54
C ALA A 184 11.49 2.47 -4.48
N ALA A 185 10.77 1.81 -3.58
CA ALA A 185 11.37 0.94 -2.57
C ALA A 185 12.09 -0.26 -3.22
N ASP A 186 11.43 -0.95 -4.15
CA ASP A 186 12.00 -2.08 -4.89
C ASP A 186 13.17 -1.62 -5.77
N PHE A 187 13.03 -0.47 -6.42
CA PHE A 187 14.05 0.05 -7.32
C PHE A 187 15.26 0.64 -6.60
N MET A 188 15.12 1.13 -5.39
CA MET A 188 16.25 1.63 -4.60
C MET A 188 16.93 0.53 -3.78
N HIS A 189 16.41 -0.70 -3.81
CA HIS A 189 17.01 -1.80 -3.07
C HIS A 189 18.43 -2.13 -3.60
N PRO A 190 19.44 -2.34 -2.74
CA PRO A 190 20.84 -2.53 -3.16
C PRO A 190 21.04 -3.68 -4.16
N ARG A 191 20.24 -4.75 -4.05
CA ARG A 191 20.25 -5.88 -4.99
C ARG A 191 19.90 -5.46 -6.42
N MET A 192 19.00 -4.50 -6.57
CA MET A 192 18.53 -4.04 -7.88
C MET A 192 19.43 -2.92 -8.43
N GLN A 193 19.96 -2.05 -7.57
CA GLN A 193 20.94 -1.03 -7.95
C GLN A 193 22.30 -1.62 -8.38
N GLY A 194 22.68 -2.77 -7.83
CA GLY A 194 23.93 -3.46 -8.17
C GLY A 194 23.89 -4.31 -9.45
N ASN A 195 22.74 -4.44 -10.12
CA ASN A 195 22.59 -5.32 -11.29
C ASN A 195 21.75 -4.69 -12.40
N GLY A 196 22.43 -4.23 -13.46
CA GLY A 196 21.79 -3.58 -14.61
C GLY A 196 20.87 -4.48 -15.43
N GLU A 197 21.15 -5.79 -15.51
CA GLU A 197 20.26 -6.74 -16.20
C GLU A 197 18.94 -6.91 -15.44
N LEU A 198 19.01 -6.99 -14.11
CA LEU A 198 17.82 -7.06 -13.26
C LEU A 198 17.00 -5.76 -13.36
N GLN A 199 17.66 -4.61 -13.39
CA GLN A 199 17.00 -3.31 -13.53
C GLN A 199 16.33 -3.16 -14.91
N LEU A 200 16.97 -3.61 -15.99
CA LEU A 200 16.35 -3.63 -17.31
C LEU A 200 15.15 -4.59 -17.36
N GLY A 201 15.31 -5.81 -16.82
CA GLY A 201 14.24 -6.80 -16.74
C GLY A 201 13.01 -6.28 -15.96
N ALA A 202 13.24 -5.64 -14.81
CA ALA A 202 12.20 -5.04 -13.99
C ALA A 202 11.47 -3.91 -14.74
N ASN A 203 12.21 -3.01 -15.40
CA ASN A 203 11.62 -1.94 -16.21
C ASN A 203 10.78 -2.48 -17.38
N ILE A 204 11.26 -3.51 -18.08
CA ILE A 204 10.48 -4.15 -19.15
C ILE A 204 9.21 -4.77 -18.59
N SER A 205 9.29 -5.49 -17.45
CA SER A 205 8.10 -6.07 -16.83
C SER A 205 7.09 -5.02 -16.37
N LEU A 206 7.57 -3.87 -15.87
CA LEU A 206 6.74 -2.76 -15.44
C LEU A 206 5.98 -2.15 -16.62
N LEU A 207 6.70 -1.84 -17.70
CA LEU A 207 6.11 -1.30 -18.93
C LEU A 207 5.13 -2.28 -19.57
N LEU A 208 5.46 -3.57 -19.56
CA LEU A 208 4.57 -4.62 -20.05
C LEU A 208 3.29 -4.69 -19.21
N GLY A 209 3.40 -4.68 -17.88
CA GLY A 209 2.25 -4.67 -16.98
C GLY A 209 1.35 -3.45 -17.18
N ALA A 210 1.94 -2.25 -17.28
CA ALA A 210 1.21 -1.01 -17.56
C ALA A 210 0.52 -1.04 -18.94
N GLY A 211 1.21 -1.60 -19.95
CA GLY A 211 0.66 -1.79 -21.28
C GLY A 211 -0.52 -2.75 -21.29
N LEU A 212 -0.41 -3.90 -20.61
CA LEU A 212 -1.50 -4.87 -20.49
C LEU A 212 -2.72 -4.27 -19.79
N MET A 213 -2.51 -3.52 -18.70
CA MET A 213 -3.61 -2.84 -18.00
C MET A 213 -4.28 -1.78 -18.87
N SER A 214 -3.52 -1.07 -19.69
CA SER A 214 -4.07 -0.09 -20.65
C SER A 214 -4.91 -0.77 -21.74
N VAL A 215 -4.50 -1.95 -22.22
CA VAL A 215 -5.28 -2.72 -23.22
C VAL A 215 -6.58 -3.24 -22.62
N ILE A 216 -6.57 -3.70 -21.35
CA ILE A 216 -7.79 -4.13 -20.65
C ILE A 216 -8.78 -2.95 -20.54
N ALA A 217 -8.28 -1.74 -20.26
CA ALA A 217 -9.11 -0.55 -20.16
C ALA A 217 -9.77 -0.13 -21.48
N LEU A 218 -9.20 -0.48 -22.65
CA LEU A 218 -9.85 -0.19 -23.95
C LEU A 218 -11.11 -1.03 -24.19
N TRP A 219 -11.22 -2.16 -23.51
CA TRP A 219 -12.34 -3.07 -23.65
C TRP A 219 -13.41 -2.85 -22.57
N ALA A 220 -13.05 -2.34 -21.40
CA ALA A 220 -13.95 -2.03 -20.28
C ALA A 220 -14.85 -0.84 -20.57
#